data_AF-A0A2P4SCW9-F1
#
_entry.id   AF-A0A2P4SCW9-F1
#
_cell.length_a   1.000
_cell.length_b   1.000
_cell.length_c   1.000
_cell.angle_alpha   90.00
_cell.angle_beta   90.00
_cell.angle_gamma   90.00
#
_symmetry.space_group_name_H-M   'P 1'
#
loop_
_entity.id
_entity.type
_entity.pdbx_description
1 polymer ?
#
loop_
_entity_poly.entity_id
_entity_poly.type
_entity_poly.pdbx_seq_one_letter_code
_entity_poly.pdbx_strand_id
1 'polypeptide(L)'
;MASGLVRIFLNFSAGIKKYVVGLIIKTSSDPACVEKEKVYIGKLNMILVQILKQEWPKHWPTFISDIVGASRTSESLCQNNMVILKLLSEEVFDFSSGQITQVKAKHLKDRQV
;
A
#
# COMPACT_ATOMS: atom_id res chain seq x y z
N MET A 1 -19.51 -23.80 6.32
CA MET A 1 -19.85 -22.51 5.67
C MET A 1 -18.77 -21.42 5.83
N ALA A 2 -18.03 -21.35 6.94
CA ALA A 2 -16.99 -20.32 7.16
C ALA A 2 -15.79 -20.36 6.18
N SER A 3 -15.40 -21.54 5.68
CA SER A 3 -14.25 -21.71 4.78
C SER A 3 -14.43 -21.12 3.38
N GLY A 4 -15.67 -21.09 2.86
CA GLY A 4 -15.99 -20.52 1.55
C GLY A 4 -15.94 -18.99 1.54
N LEU A 5 -16.49 -18.35 2.57
CA LEU A 5 -16.44 -16.90 2.77
C LEU A 5 -14.99 -16.41 2.95
N VAL A 6 -14.19 -17.08 3.79
CA VAL A 6 -12.78 -16.73 3.97
C VAL A 6 -12.00 -16.82 2.65
N ARG A 7 -12.30 -17.83 1.81
CA ARG A 7 -11.66 -17.98 0.49
C ARG A 7 -12.13 -16.92 -0.52
N ILE A 8 -13.39 -16.49 -0.46
CA ILE A 8 -13.90 -15.36 -1.25
C ILE A 8 -13.21 -14.07 -0.82
N PHE A 9 -13.09 -13.79 0.48
CA PHE A 9 -12.38 -12.60 0.99
C PHE A 9 -10.89 -12.61 0.65
N LEU A 10 -10.22 -13.77 0.73
CA LEU A 10 -8.80 -13.91 0.34
C LEU A 10 -8.58 -13.68 -1.17
N ASN A 11 -9.43 -14.23 -2.04
CA ASN A 11 -9.35 -13.99 -3.49
C ASN A 11 -9.77 -12.56 -3.87
N PHE A 12 -10.76 -12.00 -3.16
CA PHE A 12 -11.20 -10.63 -3.34
C PHE A 12 -10.08 -9.63 -3.01
N SER A 13 -9.33 -9.85 -1.92
CA SER A 13 -8.15 -9.05 -1.58
C SER A 13 -7.11 -9.06 -2.71
N ALA A 14 -6.83 -10.23 -3.29
CA ALA A 14 -5.90 -10.33 -4.42
C ALA A 14 -6.40 -9.57 -5.68
N GLY A 15 -7.70 -9.68 -6.00
CA GLY A 15 -8.32 -9.01 -7.14
C GLY A 15 -8.33 -7.49 -6.99
N ILE A 16 -8.81 -6.98 -5.85
CA ILE A 16 -8.87 -5.54 -5.59
C ILE A 16 -7.47 -4.91 -5.54
N LYS A 17 -6.50 -5.60 -4.93
CA LYS A 17 -5.10 -5.19 -4.90
C LYS A 17 -4.54 -5.03 -6.30
N LYS A 18 -4.69 -6.05 -7.15
CA LYS A 18 -4.20 -6.01 -8.53
C LYS A 18 -4.88 -4.89 -9.34
N TYR A 19 -6.17 -4.68 -9.14
CA TYR A 19 -6.92 -3.64 -9.82
C TYR A 19 -6.44 -2.23 -9.43
N VAL A 20 -6.35 -1.95 -8.13
CA VAL A 20 -5.90 -0.63 -7.63
C VAL A 20 -4.46 -0.34 -8.06
N VAL A 21 -3.56 -1.32 -7.95
CA VAL A 21 -2.17 -1.17 -8.43
C VAL A 21 -2.12 -0.91 -9.93
N GLY A 22 -2.91 -1.65 -10.72
CA GLY A 22 -2.98 -1.45 -12.17
C GLY A 22 -3.46 -0.04 -12.56
N LEU A 23 -4.46 0.49 -11.85
CA LEU A 23 -4.94 1.86 -12.05
C LEU A 23 -3.87 2.89 -11.68
N ILE A 24 -3.19 2.71 -10.54
CA ILE A 24 -2.10 3.60 -10.13
C ILE A 24 -1.01 3.63 -11.20
N ILE A 25 -0.55 2.47 -11.66
CA ILE A 25 0.49 2.39 -12.70
C ILE A 25 0.01 3.09 -13.97
N LYS A 26 -1.21 2.79 -14.44
CA LYS A 26 -1.76 3.37 -15.67
C LYS A 26 -1.83 4.89 -15.59
N THR A 27 -2.38 5.43 -14.50
CA THR A 27 -2.63 6.87 -14.38
C THR A 27 -1.37 7.66 -14.00
N SER A 28 -0.44 7.06 -13.25
CA SER A 28 0.77 7.77 -12.78
C SER A 28 2.00 7.63 -13.66
N SER A 29 1.96 6.79 -14.70
CA SER A 29 3.09 6.64 -15.64
C SER A 29 3.26 7.82 -16.61
N ASP A 30 2.20 8.61 -16.85
CA ASP A 30 2.20 9.80 -17.72
C ASP A 30 1.99 11.10 -16.91
N PRO A 31 2.94 12.05 -16.92
CA PRO A 31 2.80 13.34 -16.22
C PRO A 31 1.54 14.12 -16.56
N ALA A 32 1.08 14.08 -17.82
CA ALA A 32 -0.12 14.81 -18.24
C ALA A 32 -1.39 14.22 -17.61
N CYS A 33 -1.45 12.88 -17.51
CA CYS A 33 -2.50 12.19 -16.78
C CYS A 33 -2.45 12.50 -15.28
N VAL A 34 -1.25 12.55 -14.68
CA VAL A 34 -1.10 12.89 -13.25
C VAL A 34 -1.66 14.26 -12.93
N GLU A 35 -1.36 15.27 -13.73
CA GLU A 35 -1.84 16.63 -13.46
C GLU A 35 -3.35 16.73 -13.63
N LYS A 36 -3.89 16.11 -14.69
CA LYS A 36 -5.33 16.07 -14.96
C LYS A 36 -6.12 15.29 -13.91
N GLU A 37 -5.57 14.18 -13.41
CA GLU A 37 -6.25 13.22 -12.53
C GLU A 37 -5.69 13.25 -11.09
N LYS A 38 -5.08 14.36 -10.68
CA LYS A 38 -4.37 14.51 -9.40
C LYS A 38 -5.17 14.06 -8.18
N VAL A 39 -6.45 14.46 -8.11
CA VAL A 39 -7.36 14.06 -7.02
C VAL A 39 -7.62 12.56 -7.05
N TYR A 40 -7.84 12.00 -8.24
CA TYR A 40 -8.13 10.58 -8.43
C TYR A 40 -6.94 9.70 -8.05
N ILE A 41 -5.73 10.03 -8.51
CA ILE A 41 -4.48 9.37 -8.07
C ILE A 41 -4.34 9.45 -6.56
N GLY A 42 -4.57 10.64 -5.97
CA GLY A 42 -4.52 10.81 -4.52
C GLY A 42 -5.43 9.83 -3.78
N LYS A 43 -6.66 9.62 -4.28
CA LYS A 43 -7.60 8.64 -3.69
C LYS A 43 -7.15 7.19 -3.90
N LEU A 44 -6.60 6.85 -5.07
CA LEU A 44 -6.06 5.51 -5.32
C LEU A 44 -4.88 5.20 -4.39
N ASN A 45 -3.97 6.15 -4.17
CA ASN A 45 -2.85 6.01 -3.25
C ASN A 45 -3.33 5.73 -1.82
N MET A 46 -4.35 6.45 -1.35
CA MET A 46 -4.95 6.21 -0.02
C MET A 46 -5.56 4.82 0.09
N ILE A 47 -6.29 4.36 -0.95
CA ILE A 47 -6.85 3.01 -0.98
C ILE A 47 -5.74 1.96 -0.93
N LEU A 48 -4.65 2.14 -1.70
CA LEU A 48 -3.50 1.24 -1.65
C LEU A 48 -2.88 1.19 -0.25
N VAL A 49 -2.73 2.34 0.43
CA VAL A 49 -2.21 2.38 1.80
C VAL A 49 -3.11 1.60 2.77
N GLN A 50 -4.44 1.70 2.65
CA GLN A 50 -5.36 0.91 3.48
C GLN A 50 -5.26 -0.60 3.21
N ILE A 51 -5.01 -1.01 1.97
CA ILE A 51 -4.71 -2.42 1.62
C ILE A 51 -3.39 -2.85 2.27
N LEU A 52 -2.34 -2.02 2.16
CA LEU A 52 -1.01 -2.32 2.70
C LEU A 52 -1.03 -2.48 4.22
N LYS A 53 -1.85 -1.71 4.96
CA LYS A 53 -2.02 -1.88 6.41
C LYS A 53 -2.52 -3.26 6.82
N GLN A 54 -3.21 -3.98 5.94
CA GLN A 54 -3.72 -5.33 6.21
C GLN A 54 -2.79 -6.42 5.65
N GLU A 55 -2.19 -6.18 4.50
CA GLU A 55 -1.44 -7.17 3.74
C GLU A 55 0.07 -7.14 4.05
N TRP A 56 0.67 -5.98 4.27
CA TRP A 56 2.09 -5.82 4.52
C TRP A 56 2.38 -5.78 6.03
N PRO A 57 3.42 -6.45 6.55
CA PRO A 57 4.46 -7.20 5.83
C PRO A 57 4.19 -8.70 5.64
N LYS A 58 3.14 -9.28 6.25
CA LYS A 58 2.98 -10.75 6.32
C LYS A 58 2.51 -11.40 5.02
N HIS A 59 1.52 -10.81 4.34
CA HIS A 59 0.87 -11.36 3.15
C HIS A 59 1.42 -10.78 1.84
N TRP A 60 2.12 -9.65 1.90
CA TRP A 60 2.82 -9.06 0.77
C TRP A 60 4.27 -8.65 1.11
N PRO A 61 5.15 -9.57 1.51
CA PRO A 61 6.50 -9.24 1.97
C PRO A 61 7.37 -8.53 0.92
N THR A 62 7.09 -8.73 -0.37
CA THR A 62 7.83 -8.14 -1.49
C THR A 62 7.41 -6.71 -1.83
N PHE A 63 6.43 -6.11 -1.15
CA PHE A 63 5.91 -4.78 -1.52
C PHE A 63 7.01 -3.73 -1.74
N ILE A 64 8.00 -3.64 -0.83
CA ILE A 64 9.09 -2.66 -0.94
C ILE A 64 9.97 -2.93 -2.18
N SER A 65 10.30 -4.19 -2.47
CA SER A 65 11.04 -4.52 -3.69
C SER A 65 10.22 -4.27 -4.95
N ASP A 66 8.92 -4.57 -4.91
CA ASP A 66 8.01 -4.41 -6.06
C ASP A 66 7.83 -2.93 -6.41
N ILE A 67 7.60 -2.06 -5.42
CA ILE A 67 7.42 -0.61 -5.65
C ILE A 67 8.72 0.04 -6.11
N VAL A 68 9.87 -0.35 -5.55
CA VAL A 68 11.19 0.12 -6.01
C VAL A 68 11.49 -0.36 -7.44
N GLY A 69 11.09 -1.59 -7.78
CA GLY A 69 11.18 -2.11 -9.14
C GLY A 69 10.35 -1.30 -10.13
N ALA A 70 9.08 -1.02 -9.78
CA ALA A 70 8.17 -0.23 -10.60
C ALA A 70 8.67 1.21 -10.82
N SER A 71 9.28 1.83 -9.80
CA SER A 71 9.84 3.19 -9.88
C SER A 71 10.90 3.38 -10.96
N ARG A 72 11.50 2.29 -11.47
CA ARG A 72 12.52 2.37 -12.55
C ARG A 72 11.92 2.58 -13.94
N THR A 73 10.60 2.50 -14.08
CA THR A 73 9.93 2.48 -15.40
C THR A 73 9.44 3.86 -15.87
N SER A 74 9.19 4.79 -14.95
CA SER A 74 8.76 6.15 -15.26
C SER A 74 9.09 7.07 -14.08
N GLU A 75 9.63 8.27 -14.37
CA GLU A 75 9.91 9.28 -13.34
C GLU A 75 8.61 9.72 -12.64
N SER A 76 7.55 9.93 -13.41
CA SER A 76 6.22 10.29 -12.89
C SER A 76 5.66 9.20 -11.95
N LEU A 77 5.83 7.93 -12.33
CA LEU A 77 5.46 6.80 -11.47
C LEU A 77 6.32 6.76 -10.20
N CYS A 78 7.63 7.01 -10.33
CA CYS A 78 8.55 7.08 -9.19
C CYS A 78 8.13 8.18 -8.20
N GLN A 79 7.82 9.39 -8.69
CA GLN A 79 7.31 10.48 -7.86
C GLN A 79 6.03 10.08 -7.13
N ASN A 80 5.08 9.44 -7.81
CA ASN A 80 3.87 8.94 -7.17
C ASN A 80 4.16 7.84 -6.13
N ASN A 81 5.11 6.96 -6.40
CA ASN A 81 5.56 5.93 -5.45
C ASN A 81 6.16 6.55 -4.18
N MET A 82 6.89 7.67 -4.29
CA MET A 82 7.38 8.41 -3.12
C MET A 82 6.24 9.00 -2.29
N VAL A 83 5.14 9.44 -2.94
CA VAL A 83 3.92 9.87 -2.23
C VAL A 83 3.29 8.69 -1.48
N ILE A 84 3.15 7.51 -2.13
CA ILE A 84 2.61 6.31 -1.48
C ILE A 84 3.44 5.91 -0.25
N LEU A 85 4.77 5.90 -0.37
CA LEU A 85 5.67 5.57 0.75
C LEU A 85 5.58 6.58 1.89
N LYS A 86 5.46 7.88 1.56
CA LYS A 86 5.19 8.92 2.56
C LYS A 86 3.89 8.66 3.32
N LEU A 87 2.79 8.45 2.60
CA LEU A 87 1.48 8.17 3.20
C LEU A 87 1.48 6.90 4.07
N LEU A 88 2.14 5.85 3.59
CA LEU A 88 2.29 4.61 4.35
C LEU A 88 3.09 4.86 5.65
N SER A 89 4.15 5.67 5.58
CA SER A 89 4.93 6.02 6.77
C SER A 89 4.08 6.82 7.77
N GLU A 90 3.30 7.80 7.31
CA GLU A 90 2.41 8.59 8.19
C GLU A 90 1.41 7.67 8.91
N GLU A 91 0.74 6.77 8.19
CA GLU A 91 -0.26 5.86 8.77
C GLU A 91 0.31 4.77 9.70
N VAL A 92 1.52 4.27 9.44
CA VAL A 92 2.16 3.21 10.26
C VAL A 92 2.84 3.81 11.49
N PHE A 93 3.47 4.98 11.37
CA PHE A 93 4.14 5.64 12.49
C PHE A 93 3.17 6.36 13.43
N ASP A 94 2.03 6.89 12.96
CA ASP A 94 1.04 7.53 13.85
C ASP A 94 0.34 6.54 14.79
N PHE A 95 0.32 5.24 14.44
CA PHE A 95 -0.13 4.18 15.33
C PHE A 95 0.82 3.96 16.53
N SER A 96 2.10 4.32 16.39
CA SER A 96 3.09 4.22 17.48
C SER A 96 2.97 5.35 18.51
N SER A 97 2.38 6.49 18.14
CA SER A 97 2.25 7.69 18.99
C SER A 97 0.89 7.83 19.69
N GLY A 98 -0.18 7.16 19.24
CA GLY A 98 -1.54 7.47 19.73
C GLY A 98 -2.45 6.33 20.19
N GLN A 99 -2.20 5.06 19.82
CA GLN A 99 -3.06 3.94 20.25
C GLN A 99 -2.25 2.67 20.55
N ILE A 100 -1.37 2.78 21.55
CA ILE A 100 -0.85 1.61 22.24
C ILE A 100 -1.98 1.08 23.14
N THR A 101 -2.80 0.16 22.64
CA THR A 101 -3.21 -0.94 23.53
C THR A 101 -1.99 -1.83 23.69
N GLN A 102 -1.50 -1.94 24.93
CA GLN A 102 -0.19 -2.46 25.39
C GLN A 102 0.26 -3.84 24.85
N VAL A 103 -0.51 -4.52 24.01
CA VAL A 103 -0.22 -5.87 23.53
C VAL A 103 0.55 -5.89 22.19
N LYS A 104 0.40 -4.87 21.32
CA LYS A 104 1.04 -4.91 19.97
C LYS A 104 2.38 -4.18 19.85
N ALA A 105 2.70 -3.24 20.74
CA ALA A 105 3.99 -2.53 20.70
C ALA A 105 5.18 -3.42 21.14
N LYS A 106 4.94 -4.42 22.01
CA LYS A 106 6.01 -5.29 22.52
C LYS A 106 6.54 -6.28 21.47
N HIS A 107 5.79 -6.57 20.41
CA HIS A 107 6.16 -7.58 19.42
C HIS A 107 6.97 -7.08 18.21
N LEU A 108 7.18 -5.77 18.05
CA LEU A 108 7.95 -5.22 16.93
C LEU A 108 9.37 -4.75 17.30
N LYS A 109 9.73 -4.67 18.59
CA LYS A 109 11.12 -4.40 19.01
C LYS A 109 12.02 -5.65 19.04
N ASP A 110 11.46 -6.84 19.28
CA ASP A 110 12.24 -8.09 19.47
C ASP A 110 12.66 -8.80 18.16
N ARG A 111 12.56 -8.17 16.98
CA ARG A 111 12.95 -8.81 15.70
C ARG A 111 13.86 -7.99 14.80
N GLN A 112 14.61 -7.05 15.37
CA GLN A 112 15.83 -6.55 14.74
C GLN A 112 16.91 -6.42 15.82
N VAL A 113 17.45 -7.59 16.21
CA VAL A 113 18.53 -7.80 17.19
C VAL A 113 18.16 -7.46 18.63
#